data_AF-A0A926GUN2-F1
#
_entry.id   AF-A0A926GUN2-F1
#
_cell.length_a   1.000
_cell.length_b   1.000
_cell.length_c   1.000
_cell.angle_alpha   90.00
_cell.angle_beta   90.00
_cell.angle_gamma   90.00
#
_symmetry.space_group_name_H-M   'P 1'
#
loop_
_entity.id
_entity.type
_entity.pdbx_description
1 polymer ?
#
loop_
_entity_poly.entity_id
_entity_poly.type
_entity_poly.pdbx_seq_one_letter_code
_entity_poly.pdbx_strand_id
1 'polypeptide(L)'
;MNAITDLTDHSPDITDELSGTLTLLLDRYLQLLTEDHGDFWSRQEEQTVLQVRDVLTRAGHAPRLPHEVRAHIDYPFFGGTR
;
A
#
# COMPACT_ATOMS: atom_id res chain seq x y z
N MET A 1 -27.76 -15.28 -15.01
CA MET A 1 -27.06 -14.32 -14.14
C MET A 1 -26.42 -15.11 -13.01
N ASN A 2 -25.12 -15.37 -13.09
CA ASN A 2 -24.28 -15.78 -11.96
C ASN A 2 -22.83 -15.81 -12.49
N ALA A 3 -22.18 -14.66 -12.44
CA ALA A 3 -20.77 -14.49 -12.81
C ALA A 3 -20.07 -13.60 -11.75
N ILE A 4 -20.40 -13.81 -10.47
CA ILE A 4 -19.85 -13.01 -9.35
C ILE A 4 -19.15 -13.90 -8.30
N THR A 5 -19.23 -15.24 -8.40
CA THR A 5 -18.63 -16.17 -7.43
C THR A 5 -17.27 -16.72 -7.83
N ASP A 6 -16.72 -16.37 -8.99
CA ASP A 6 -15.56 -17.07 -9.55
C ASP A 6 -14.21 -16.40 -9.27
N LEU A 7 -14.17 -15.25 -8.57
CA LEU A 7 -12.88 -14.63 -8.21
C LEU A 7 -12.29 -15.18 -6.90
N THR A 8 -13.09 -15.86 -6.08
CA THR A 8 -12.63 -16.46 -4.81
C THR A 8 -12.01 -17.85 -4.99
N ASP A 9 -12.09 -18.43 -6.20
CA ASP A 9 -11.48 -19.72 -6.56
C ASP A 9 -10.18 -19.55 -7.38
N HIS A 10 -9.69 -18.31 -7.54
CA HIS A 10 -8.42 -18.08 -8.20
C HIS A 10 -7.29 -18.55 -7.28
N SER A 11 -6.72 -19.70 -7.66
CA SER A 11 -5.68 -20.47 -6.99
C SER A 11 -4.78 -19.63 -6.06
N PRO A 12 -4.48 -20.12 -4.84
CA PRO A 12 -3.62 -19.42 -3.88
C PRO A 12 -2.32 -18.90 -4.52
N ASP A 13 -1.78 -19.61 -5.51
CA ASP A 13 -0.61 -19.21 -6.29
C ASP A 13 -0.76 -17.86 -7.01
N ILE A 14 -1.93 -17.55 -7.59
CA ILE A 14 -2.19 -16.26 -8.27
C ILE A 14 -2.31 -15.13 -7.25
N THR A 15 -2.94 -15.42 -6.10
CA THR A 15 -3.08 -14.42 -5.02
C THR A 15 -1.71 -14.07 -4.43
N ASP A 16 -0.83 -15.05 -4.27
CA ASP A 16 0.54 -14.84 -3.81
C ASP A 16 1.39 -14.08 -4.85
N GLU A 17 1.28 -14.43 -6.13
CA GLU A 17 2.01 -13.73 -7.21
C GLU A 17 1.58 -12.26 -7.35
N LEU A 18 0.28 -12.00 -7.28
CA LEU A 18 -0.27 -10.64 -7.31
C LEU A 18 0.15 -9.84 -6.08
N SER A 19 0.12 -10.46 -4.90
CA SER A 19 0.55 -9.80 -3.66
C SER A 19 2.05 -9.54 -3.64
N GLY A 20 2.86 -10.43 -4.21
CA GLY A 20 4.29 -10.22 -4.43
C GLY A 20 4.54 -9.02 -5.36
N THR A 21 3.80 -8.95 -6.47
CA THR A 21 3.90 -7.84 -7.43
C THR A 21 3.48 -6.51 -6.79
N LEU A 22 2.37 -6.48 -6.05
CA LEU A 22 1.90 -5.30 -5.33
C LEU A 22 2.89 -4.84 -4.26
N THR A 23 3.57 -5.77 -3.59
CA THR A 23 4.63 -5.45 -2.62
C THR A 23 5.80 -4.74 -3.31
N LEU A 24 6.27 -5.25 -4.46
CA LEU A 24 7.35 -4.61 -5.22
C LEU A 24 6.97 -3.22 -5.73
N LEU A 25 5.73 -3.07 -6.21
CA LEU A 25 5.22 -1.78 -6.66
C LEU A 25 5.09 -0.80 -5.50
N LEU A 26 4.63 -1.26 -4.34
CA LEU A 26 4.58 -0.45 -3.13
C LEU A 26 5.99 0.03 -2.74
N ASP A 27 6.97 -0.88 -2.64
CA ASP A 27 8.35 -0.51 -2.30
C ASP A 27 8.93 0.52 -3.29
N ARG A 28 8.71 0.33 -4.59
CA ARG A 28 9.19 1.27 -5.60
C ARG A 28 8.52 2.63 -5.48
N TYR A 29 7.22 2.64 -5.21
CA TYR A 29 6.46 3.87 -5.03
C TYR A 29 6.94 4.65 -3.80
N LEU A 30 7.20 3.96 -2.69
CA LEU A 30 7.74 4.59 -1.48
C LEU A 30 9.13 5.21 -1.72
N GLN A 31 10.01 4.51 -2.45
CA GLN A 31 11.31 5.09 -2.84
C GLN A 31 11.15 6.38 -3.63
N LEU A 32 10.24 6.40 -4.61
CA LEU A 32 10.00 7.60 -5.42
C LEU A 32 9.45 8.75 -4.58
N LEU A 33 8.52 8.48 -3.65
CA LEU A 33 8.00 9.50 -2.75
C LEU A 33 9.09 10.06 -1.84
N THR A 34 9.96 9.22 -1.29
CA THR A 34 11.08 9.67 -0.46
C THR A 34 12.11 10.46 -1.28
N GLU A 35 12.40 10.06 -2.52
CA GLU A 35 13.35 10.78 -3.39
C GLU A 35 12.80 12.15 -3.86
N ASP A 36 11.51 12.22 -4.19
CA ASP A 36 10.89 13.42 -4.80
C ASP A 36 10.34 14.39 -3.76
N HIS A 37 9.67 13.87 -2.72
CA HIS A 37 8.95 14.66 -1.72
C HIS A 37 9.59 14.62 -0.33
N GLY A 38 10.50 13.68 -0.07
CA GLY A 38 11.05 13.46 1.27
C GLY A 38 9.94 13.16 2.28
N ASP A 39 9.74 14.10 3.22
CA ASP A 39 8.74 14.03 4.29
C ASP A 39 7.41 14.75 3.96
N PHE A 40 7.22 15.26 2.74
CA PHE A 40 6.07 16.11 2.39
C PHE A 40 5.12 15.42 1.41
N TRP A 41 4.44 14.38 1.88
CA TRP A 41 3.52 13.63 1.04
C TRP A 41 2.16 14.33 0.98
N SER A 42 1.51 14.26 -0.17
CA SER A 42 0.13 14.67 -0.30
C SER A 42 -0.79 13.64 0.36
N ARG A 43 -1.96 14.11 0.79
CA ARG A 43 -3.02 13.26 1.34
C ARG A 43 -3.39 12.11 0.40
N GLN A 44 -3.31 12.32 -0.91
CA GLN A 44 -3.65 11.30 -1.90
C GLN A 44 -2.61 10.17 -1.90
N GLU A 45 -1.32 10.51 -1.81
CA GLU A 45 -0.21 9.56 -1.78
C GLU A 45 -0.24 8.72 -0.49
N GLU A 46 -0.50 9.35 0.66
CA GLU A 46 -0.73 8.67 1.93
C GLU A 46 -1.88 7.65 1.85
N GLN A 47 -3.01 8.06 1.25
CA GLN A 47 -4.17 7.19 1.07
C GLN A 47 -3.88 6.01 0.14
N THR A 48 -3.12 6.22 -0.94
CA THR A 48 -2.71 5.15 -1.84
C THR A 48 -1.86 4.12 -1.12
N VAL A 49 -0.86 4.54 -0.33
CA VAL A 49 -0.01 3.62 0.45
C VAL A 49 -0.86 2.83 1.47
N LEU A 50 -1.78 3.50 2.17
CA LEU A 50 -2.71 2.85 3.09
C LEU A 50 -3.58 1.78 2.42
N GLN A 51 -4.18 2.10 1.28
CA GLN A 51 -5.04 1.17 0.54
C GLN A 51 -4.28 -0.08 0.09
N VAL A 52 -3.07 0.09 -0.44
CA VAL A 52 -2.24 -1.03 -0.88
C VAL A 52 -1.80 -1.88 0.31
N ARG A 53 -1.39 -1.26 1.43
CA ARG A 53 -1.06 -1.98 2.66
C ARG A 53 -2.23 -2.83 3.17
N ASP A 54 -3.43 -2.27 3.18
CA ASP A 54 -4.63 -2.96 3.65
C ASP A 54 -5.02 -4.12 2.74
N VAL A 55 -4.88 -3.97 1.41
CA VAL A 55 -5.07 -5.05 0.44
C VAL A 55 -4.09 -6.20 0.69
N LEU A 56 -2.80 -5.89 0.86
CA LEU A 56 -1.76 -6.88 1.14
C LEU A 56 -2.01 -7.59 2.48
N THR A 57 -2.44 -6.84 3.50
CA THR A 57 -2.79 -7.39 4.82
C THR A 57 -3.95 -8.36 4.74
N ARG A 58 -5.01 -8.03 3.98
CA ARG A 58 -6.15 -8.93 3.75
C ARG A 58 -5.76 -10.18 2.95
N ALA A 59 -4.74 -10.09 2.10
CA ALA A 59 -4.17 -11.22 1.39
C ALA A 59 -3.21 -12.07 2.25
N GLY A 60 -2.99 -11.72 3.53
CA GLY A 60 -2.11 -12.46 4.43
C GLY A 60 -0.64 -12.02 4.41
N HIS A 61 -0.32 -10.95 3.69
CA HIS A 61 1.02 -10.38 3.63
C HIS A 61 1.19 -9.24 4.63
N ALA A 62 2.40 -9.09 5.18
CA ALA A 62 2.76 -7.99 6.07
C ALA A 62 3.80 -7.08 5.41
N PRO A 63 3.39 -6.16 4.52
CA PRO A 63 4.33 -5.26 3.86
C PRO A 63 5.08 -4.40 4.88
N ARG A 64 6.40 -4.40 4.80
CA ARG A 64 7.26 -3.63 5.69
C ARG A 64 7.34 -2.20 5.18
N LEU A 65 6.57 -1.32 5.80
CA LEU A 65 6.70 0.12 5.55
C LEU A 65 7.97 0.65 6.24
N PRO A 66 8.81 1.44 5.54
CA PRO A 66 9.93 2.14 6.15
C PRO A 66 9.48 3.03 7.33
N HIS A 67 10.41 3.36 8.21
CA HIS A 67 10.09 4.12 9.42
C HIS A 67 9.51 5.51 9.10
N GLU A 68 10.07 6.20 8.11
CA GLU A 68 9.61 7.52 7.64
C GLU A 68 8.16 7.46 7.16
N VAL A 69 7.85 6.41 6.38
CA VAL A 69 6.52 6.13 5.85
C VAL A 69 5.51 5.87 6.98
N ARG A 70 5.91 5.07 7.98
CA ARG A 70 5.08 4.84 9.17
C ARG A 70 4.85 6.13 9.96
N ALA A 71 5.83 7.03 10.01
CA ALA A 71 5.65 8.32 10.67
C ALA A 71 4.56 9.15 9.98
N HIS A 72 4.47 9.15 8.65
CA HIS A 72 3.39 9.85 7.94
C HIS A 72 2.01 9.23 8.15
N ILE A 73 1.96 7.91 8.16
CA ILE A 73 0.68 7.18 8.11
C ILE A 73 0.10 6.89 9.49
N ASP A 74 0.95 6.50 10.45
CA ASP A 74 0.54 6.16 11.82
C ASP A 74 0.43 7.43 12.70
N TYR A 75 1.17 8.47 12.36
CA TYR A 75 1.16 9.76 13.05
C TYR A 75 0.95 10.90 12.04
N PRO A 76 -0.28 11.06 11.51
CA PRO A 76 -0.58 12.23 10.69
C PRO A 76 -0.25 13.45 11.54
N PHE A 77 0.81 14.18 11.19
CA PHE A 77 1.20 15.38 11.92
C PHE A 77 -0.02 16.32 11.89
N PHE A 78 -0.67 16.51 13.04
CA PHE A 78 -1.62 17.59 13.24
C PHE A 78 -0.83 18.91 13.27
N GLY A 79 -0.44 19.41 12.09
CA GLY A 79 0.27 20.67 11.93
C GLY A 79 0.96 20.76 10.58
N GLY A 80 0.49 21.54 9.61
CA GLY A 80 -0.61 22.48 9.64
C GLY A 80 -1.01 22.87 8.21
N THR A 81 -2.16 23.52 8.14
CA THR A 81 -2.64 24.32 7.01
C THR A 81 -1.51 25.05 6.29
N ARG A 82 -1.40 24.84 4.97
CA ARG A 82 -1.30 25.92 3.99
C ARG A 82 -2.08 25.55 2.73
#